data_AF-A0AAX2IRF4-F1
#
_entry.id   AF-A0AAX2IRF4-F1
#
_cell.length_a   1.000
_cell.length_b   1.000
_cell.length_c   1.000
_cell.angle_alpha   90.00
_cell.angle_beta   90.00
_cell.angle_gamma   90.00
#
_symmetry.space_group_name_H-M   'P 1'
#
loop_
_entity.id
_entity.type
_entity.pdbx_description
1 polymer ?
#
loop_
_entity_poly.entity_id
_entity_poly.type
_entity_poly.pdbx_seq_one_letter_code
_entity_poly.pdbx_strand_id
1 'polypeptide(L)'
;MAEININTLIFEILNKISKIRTAKVSMFPLDDTYGHPPFLRFGFSLADETELISILKKIISEFEGNLRWLIIRNPDSKNCILIPEIFEKISSEGQFYKKNFWVKQFGEDTYKRYIDFSLEDIPKLSEHIKKGFPKIFHQND
;
A
#
# COMPACT_ATOMS: atom_id res chain seq x y z
N MET A 1 14.35 -19.86 6.09
CA MET A 1 13.35 -18.77 6.23
C MET A 1 13.47 -17.91 5.00
N ALA A 2 12.43 -17.79 4.18
CA ALA A 2 12.48 -16.86 3.04
C ALA A 2 12.60 -15.44 3.58
N GLU A 3 13.56 -14.68 3.06
CA GLU A 3 13.72 -13.26 3.37
C GLU A 3 12.45 -12.54 2.90
N ILE A 4 11.65 -12.05 3.85
CA ILE A 4 10.44 -11.30 3.53
C ILE A 4 10.90 -9.96 2.95
N ASN A 5 10.73 -9.80 1.64
CA ASN A 5 11.03 -8.53 0.99
C ASN A 5 9.94 -7.52 1.37
N ILE A 6 10.28 -6.56 2.21
CA ILE A 6 9.38 -5.49 2.66
C ILE A 6 8.68 -4.79 1.48
N ASN A 7 9.33 -4.73 0.32
CA ASN A 7 8.80 -4.12 -0.89
C ASN A 7 7.60 -4.88 -1.48
N THR A 8 7.50 -6.19 -1.24
CA THR A 8 6.42 -7.06 -1.77
C THR A 8 5.46 -7.57 -0.70
N LEU A 9 5.73 -7.29 0.57
CA LEU A 9 5.01 -7.85 1.70
C LEU A 9 3.49 -7.59 1.64
N ILE A 10 3.05 -6.35 1.40
CA ILE A 10 1.61 -6.06 1.31
C ILE A 10 0.97 -6.79 0.13
N PHE A 11 1.65 -6.86 -1.02
CA PHE A 11 1.17 -7.63 -2.18
C PHE A 11 0.93 -9.09 -1.81
N GLU A 12 1.86 -9.72 -1.10
CA GLU A 12 1.76 -11.12 -0.70
C GLU A 12 0.57 -11.37 0.23
N ILE A 13 0.36 -10.47 1.20
CA ILE A 13 -0.78 -10.57 2.13
C ILE A 13 -2.11 -10.41 1.40
N LEU A 14 -2.24 -9.39 0.55
CA LEU A 14 -3.46 -9.18 -0.21
C LEU A 14 -3.72 -10.33 -1.19
N ASN A 15 -2.68 -10.86 -1.84
CA ASN A 15 -2.80 -11.99 -2.77
C ASN A 15 -3.19 -13.30 -2.09
N LYS A 16 -2.87 -13.46 -0.79
CA LYS A 16 -3.31 -14.59 0.03
C LYS A 16 -4.78 -14.44 0.45
N ILE A 17 -5.25 -13.22 0.69
CA ILE A 17 -6.67 -12.94 0.97
C ILE A 17 -7.52 -13.25 -0.26
N SER A 18 -7.12 -12.74 -1.42
CA SER A 18 -7.72 -13.06 -2.70
C SER A 18 -6.74 -12.74 -3.82
N LYS A 19 -6.73 -13.55 -4.88
CA LYS A 19 -5.80 -13.36 -6.00
C LYS A 19 -5.93 -11.96 -6.56
N ILE A 20 -4.80 -11.27 -6.69
CA ILE A 20 -4.74 -9.92 -7.26
C ILE A 20 -4.26 -9.95 -8.71
N ARG A 21 -4.85 -9.10 -9.53
CA ARG A 21 -4.61 -9.05 -10.99
C ARG A 21 -3.50 -8.07 -11.42
N THR A 22 -2.76 -7.52 -10.47
CA THR A 22 -1.69 -6.56 -10.76
C THR A 22 -0.37 -7.27 -11.05
N ALA A 23 0.39 -6.80 -12.05
CA ALA A 23 1.74 -7.28 -12.34
C ALA A 23 2.83 -6.57 -11.51
N LYS A 24 2.53 -5.39 -10.96
CA LYS A 24 3.48 -4.60 -10.15
C LYS A 24 3.27 -4.90 -8.68
N VAL A 25 4.26 -5.55 -8.09
CA VAL A 25 4.21 -6.07 -6.71
C VAL A 25 4.99 -5.20 -5.72
N SER A 26 5.97 -4.44 -6.21
CA SER A 26 6.81 -3.54 -5.43
C SER A 26 6.06 -2.27 -5.05
N MET A 27 6.18 -1.87 -3.78
CA MET A 27 5.64 -0.62 -3.26
C MET A 27 6.54 0.59 -3.53
N PHE A 28 7.85 0.40 -3.65
CA PHE A 28 8.84 1.45 -3.89
C PHE A 28 9.93 0.99 -4.89
N PRO A 29 10.69 1.91 -5.52
CA PRO A 29 11.71 1.56 -6.49
C PRO A 29 12.85 0.75 -5.86
N LEU A 30 13.37 -0.25 -6.58
CA LEU A 30 14.51 -1.05 -6.13
C LEU A 30 15.83 -0.26 -6.17
N ASP A 31 15.96 0.66 -7.13
CA ASP A 31 17.20 1.41 -7.35
C ASP A 31 17.30 2.71 -6.51
N ASP A 32 16.16 3.28 -6.11
CA ASP A 32 16.08 4.46 -5.25
C ASP A 32 14.79 4.41 -4.42
N THR A 33 14.90 4.01 -3.16
CA THR A 33 13.78 3.93 -2.22
C THR A 33 13.05 5.27 -2.07
N TYR A 34 13.75 6.40 -2.27
CA TYR A 34 13.20 7.75 -2.23
C TYR A 34 12.80 8.28 -3.62
N GLY A 35 12.75 7.42 -4.65
CA GLY A 35 12.45 7.84 -6.02
C GLY A 35 10.99 8.26 -6.22
N HIS A 36 10.07 7.66 -5.47
CA HIS A 36 8.67 8.06 -5.35
C HIS A 36 8.06 7.52 -4.04
N PRO A 37 6.91 8.05 -3.59
CA PRO A 37 6.23 7.54 -2.40
C PRO A 37 5.85 6.06 -2.51
N PRO A 38 5.87 5.30 -1.40
CA PRO A 38 5.37 3.93 -1.39
C PRO A 38 3.87 3.87 -1.69
N PHE A 39 3.49 3.00 -2.62
CA PHE A 39 2.09 2.72 -2.91
C PHE A 39 1.95 1.32 -3.50
N LEU A 40 0.78 0.70 -3.34
CA LEU A 40 0.45 -0.52 -4.06
C LEU A 40 -0.78 -0.29 -4.93
N ARG A 41 -0.63 -0.44 -6.25
CA ARG A 41 -1.77 -0.54 -7.17
C ARG A 41 -2.20 -1.99 -7.27
N PHE A 42 -3.42 -2.29 -6.87
CA PHE A 42 -3.95 -3.65 -6.84
C PHE A 42 -5.40 -3.72 -7.29
N GLY A 43 -5.92 -4.94 -7.39
CA GLY A 43 -7.33 -5.20 -7.61
C GLY A 43 -7.58 -6.70 -7.56
N PHE A 44 -8.70 -7.12 -7.02
CA PHE A 44 -8.97 -8.54 -6.79
C PHE A 44 -9.56 -9.21 -8.03
N SER A 45 -9.27 -10.49 -8.25
CA SER A 45 -9.80 -11.24 -9.40
C SER A 45 -11.25 -11.73 -9.19
N LEU A 46 -11.86 -11.42 -8.04
CA LEU A 46 -13.24 -11.81 -7.69
C LEU A 46 -14.29 -11.03 -8.50
N ALA A 47 -15.42 -11.69 -8.79
CA ALA A 47 -16.57 -11.08 -9.45
C ALA A 47 -17.23 -9.98 -8.59
N ASP A 48 -17.27 -10.16 -7.27
CA ASP A 48 -17.71 -9.14 -6.31
C ASP A 48 -16.57 -8.74 -5.36
N GLU A 49 -15.67 -7.88 -5.86
CA GLU A 49 -14.57 -7.32 -5.07
C GLU A 49 -15.01 -6.17 -4.13
N THR A 50 -16.25 -5.67 -4.26
CA THR A 50 -16.67 -4.43 -3.60
C THR A 50 -16.77 -4.60 -2.09
N GLU A 51 -17.36 -5.70 -1.63
CA GLU A 51 -17.43 -6.02 -0.20
C GLU A 51 -16.02 -6.20 0.40
N LEU A 52 -15.15 -6.96 -0.29
CA LEU A 52 -13.79 -7.20 0.16
C LEU A 52 -12.97 -5.90 0.26
N ILE A 53 -13.11 -5.00 -0.72
CA ILE A 53 -12.47 -3.68 -0.69
C ILE A 53 -13.03 -2.83 0.46
N SER A 54 -14.34 -2.91 0.75
CA SER A 54 -14.97 -2.19 1.85
C SER A 54 -14.43 -2.65 3.21
N ILE A 55 -14.35 -3.97 3.42
CA ILE A 55 -13.76 -4.56 4.63
C ILE A 55 -12.28 -4.14 4.76
N LEU A 56 -11.51 -4.26 3.68
CA LEU A 56 -10.10 -3.88 3.69
C LEU A 56 -9.92 -2.38 4.00
N LYS A 57 -10.75 -1.50 3.44
CA LYS A 57 -10.76 -0.06 3.76
C LYS A 57 -10.96 0.18 5.26
N LYS A 58 -11.91 -0.51 5.88
CA LYS A 58 -12.17 -0.41 7.31
C LYS A 58 -10.94 -0.82 8.12
N ILE A 59 -10.37 -1.99 7.82
CA ILE A 59 -9.16 -2.49 8.50
C ILE A 59 -8.01 -1.49 8.38
N ILE A 60 -7.75 -0.96 7.18
CA ILE A 60 -6.69 0.02 6.95
C ILE A 60 -6.96 1.33 7.71
N SER A 61 -8.22 1.79 7.78
CA SER A 61 -8.56 3.02 8.50
C SER A 61 -8.39 2.92 10.03
N GLU A 62 -8.38 1.69 10.56
CA GLU A 62 -8.16 1.40 11.98
C GLU A 62 -6.67 1.18 12.31
N PHE A 63 -5.77 1.27 11.32
CA PHE A 63 -4.34 1.10 11.53
C PHE A 63 -3.71 2.35 12.17
N GLU A 64 -3.07 2.15 13.33
CA GLU A 64 -2.33 3.19 14.04
C GLU A 64 -0.81 3.04 13.78
N GLY A 65 -0.35 3.63 12.68
CA GLY A 65 1.07 3.70 12.29
C GLY A 65 1.68 5.10 12.47
N ASN A 66 2.89 5.27 11.93
CA ASN A 66 3.53 6.59 11.82
C ASN A 66 2.75 7.50 10.87
N LEU A 67 2.15 6.95 9.82
CA LEU A 67 1.30 7.65 8.86
C LEU A 67 -0.11 7.07 8.83
N ARG A 68 -1.08 7.90 8.45
CA ARG A 68 -2.41 7.42 8.05
C ARG A 68 -2.35 6.82 6.67
N TRP A 69 -2.97 5.65 6.50
CA TRP A 69 -3.05 4.93 5.23
C TRP A 69 -4.49 4.89 4.73
N LEU A 70 -4.67 4.86 3.42
CA LEU A 70 -5.99 4.78 2.81
C LEU A 70 -5.98 3.98 1.51
N ILE A 71 -7.17 3.54 1.10
CA ILE A 71 -7.38 2.90 -0.20
C ILE A 71 -8.22 3.83 -1.08
N ILE A 72 -7.61 4.32 -2.14
CA ILE A 72 -8.26 5.09 -3.19
C ILE A 72 -8.79 4.11 -4.24
N ARG A 73 -10.03 4.33 -4.70
CA ARG A 73 -10.56 3.62 -5.88
C ARG A 73 -10.62 4.63 -7.02
N ASN A 74 -10.01 4.29 -8.15
CA ASN A 74 -10.18 5.10 -9.35
C ASN A 74 -11.59 4.85 -9.91
N PRO A 75 -12.42 5.87 -10.17
CA PRO A 75 -13.76 5.67 -10.75
C PRO A 75 -13.73 4.96 -12.11
N ASP A 76 -12.67 5.19 -12.89
CA ASP A 76 -12.52 4.72 -14.27
C ASP A 76 -11.76 3.39 -14.37
N SER A 77 -11.32 2.84 -13.24
CA SER A 77 -10.59 1.58 -13.19
C SER A 77 -11.05 0.73 -12.01
N LYS A 78 -11.16 -0.59 -12.22
CA LYS A 78 -11.36 -1.52 -11.10
C LYS A 78 -10.19 -1.49 -10.09
N ASN A 79 -9.06 -0.86 -10.43
CA ASN A 79 -7.87 -0.86 -9.59
C ASN A 79 -7.99 0.10 -8.40
N CYS A 80 -7.52 -0.38 -7.26
CA CYS A 80 -7.33 0.36 -6.04
C CYS A 80 -5.87 0.77 -5.87
N ILE A 81 -5.64 1.81 -5.08
CA ILE A 81 -4.32 2.27 -4.66
C ILE A 81 -4.32 2.30 -3.14
N LEU A 82 -3.45 1.50 -2.52
CA LEU A 82 -3.11 1.64 -1.11
C LEU A 82 -1.90 2.58 -0.99
N ILE A 83 -2.03 3.62 -0.19
CA ILE A 83 -1.03 4.70 -0.11
C ILE A 83 -1.14 5.44 1.24
N PRO A 84 -0.05 6.03 1.76
CA PRO A 84 -0.16 7.00 2.85
C PRO A 84 -0.97 8.23 2.43
N GLU A 85 -1.92 8.66 3.27
CA GLU A 85 -2.86 9.77 3.02
C GLU A 85 -2.15 11.07 2.63
N ILE A 86 -0.96 11.33 3.20
CA ILE A 86 -0.18 12.52 2.89
C ILE A 86 0.24 12.62 1.41
N PHE A 87 0.26 11.49 0.70
CA PHE A 87 0.57 11.39 -0.73
C PHE A 87 -0.68 11.22 -1.62
N GLU A 88 -1.89 11.23 -1.05
CA GLU A 88 -3.16 10.99 -1.77
C GLU A 88 -3.43 12.03 -2.87
N LYS A 89 -3.08 13.31 -2.63
CA LYS A 89 -3.55 14.46 -3.42
C LYS A 89 -3.15 14.48 -4.90
N ILE A 90 -2.42 13.50 -5.42
CA ILE A 90 -1.98 13.51 -6.82
C ILE A 90 -2.90 12.69 -7.70
N SER A 91 -3.93 13.38 -8.20
CA SER A 91 -4.76 12.99 -9.35
C SER A 91 -4.08 13.19 -10.71
N SER A 92 -2.82 13.67 -10.75
CA SER A 92 -2.04 13.77 -12.01
C SER A 92 -0.97 12.68 -12.07
N GLU A 93 -1.29 11.59 -12.78
CA GLU A 93 -0.48 10.36 -12.88
C GLU A 93 1.00 10.58 -13.25
N GLY A 94 1.36 11.73 -13.83
CA GLY A 94 2.73 12.04 -14.26
C GLY A 94 3.66 12.64 -13.20
N GLN A 95 3.16 13.27 -12.12
CA GLN A 95 4.02 13.91 -11.12
C GLN A 95 4.34 12.98 -9.94
N PHE A 96 3.47 12.00 -9.67
CA PHE A 96 3.62 11.04 -8.58
C PHE A 96 4.99 10.35 -8.57
N TYR A 97 5.46 9.94 -9.75
CA TYR A 97 6.73 9.21 -9.90
C TYR A 97 7.97 10.12 -9.90
N LYS A 98 7.81 11.43 -9.72
CA LYS A 98 8.92 12.39 -9.76
C LYS A 98 9.33 12.80 -8.35
N LYS A 99 10.43 12.26 -7.85
CA LYS A 99 11.08 12.68 -6.59
C LYS A 99 11.13 14.20 -6.40
N ASN A 100 11.56 14.93 -7.43
CA ASN A 100 11.69 16.39 -7.38
C ASN A 100 10.35 17.12 -7.14
N PHE A 101 9.23 16.52 -7.56
CA PHE A 101 7.91 17.07 -7.23
C PHE A 101 7.69 17.04 -5.72
N TRP A 102 7.92 15.90 -5.08
CA TRP A 102 7.69 15.71 -3.65
C TRP A 102 8.66 16.48 -2.78
N VAL A 103 9.93 16.52 -3.17
CA VAL A 103 10.94 17.37 -2.52
C VAL A 103 10.52 18.84 -2.57
N LYS A 104 9.94 19.31 -3.69
CA LYS A 104 9.42 20.68 -3.79
C LYS A 104 8.18 20.91 -2.92
N GLN A 105 7.33 19.90 -2.71
CA GLN A 105 6.13 20.03 -1.87
C GLN A 105 6.43 20.02 -0.37
N PHE A 106 7.36 19.17 0.07
CA PHE A 106 7.59 18.93 1.51
C PHE A 106 8.94 19.43 2.04
N GLY A 107 9.89 19.70 1.15
CA GLY A 107 11.31 19.74 1.50
C GLY A 107 11.93 18.35 1.50
N GLU A 108 13.25 18.27 1.26
CA GLU A 108 13.95 17.00 1.10
C GLU A 108 13.92 16.13 2.37
N ASP A 109 14.25 16.72 3.53
CA ASP A 109 14.32 15.99 4.80
C ASP A 109 12.95 15.48 5.24
N THR A 110 11.92 16.32 5.13
CA THR A 110 10.53 15.94 5.44
C THR A 110 10.05 14.85 4.50
N TYR A 111 10.35 14.94 3.20
CA TYR A 111 9.98 13.92 2.23
C TYR A 111 10.64 12.58 2.58
N LYS A 112 11.96 12.56 2.78
CA LYS A 112 12.70 11.35 3.18
C LYS A 112 12.12 10.75 4.46
N ARG A 113 11.82 11.57 5.46
CA ARG A 113 11.21 11.12 6.71
C ARG A 113 9.84 10.46 6.52
N TYR A 114 9.00 10.98 5.61
CA TYR A 114 7.73 10.32 5.28
C TYR A 114 7.93 9.00 4.54
N ILE A 115 8.96 8.89 3.70
CA ILE A 115 9.32 7.61 3.09
C ILE A 115 9.77 6.62 4.16
N ASP A 116 10.68 7.02 5.07
CA ASP A 116 11.17 6.16 6.15
C ASP A 116 10.02 5.69 7.05
N PHE A 117 9.12 6.59 7.44
CA PHE A 117 7.90 6.23 8.18
C PHE A 117 7.00 5.25 7.44
N SER A 118 6.87 5.39 6.12
CA SER A 118 6.11 4.44 5.31
C SER A 118 6.77 3.06 5.31
N LEU A 119 8.11 2.99 5.24
CA LEU A 119 8.85 1.73 5.30
C LEU A 119 8.69 1.07 6.66
N GLU A 120 8.76 1.82 7.76
CA GLU A 120 8.52 1.30 9.12
C GLU A 120 7.09 0.81 9.32
N ASP A 121 6.11 1.44 8.65
CA ASP A 121 4.71 1.07 8.73
C ASP A 121 4.39 -0.21 7.96
N ILE A 122 5.01 -0.46 6.81
CA ILE A 122 4.67 -1.59 5.91
C ILE A 122 4.60 -2.95 6.65
N PRO A 123 5.59 -3.36 7.47
CA PRO A 123 5.50 -4.61 8.22
C PRO A 123 4.35 -4.62 9.21
N LYS A 124 4.17 -3.53 9.97
CA LYS A 124 3.12 -3.40 10.99
C LYS A 124 1.73 -3.41 10.36
N LEU A 125 1.57 -2.70 9.25
CA LEU A 125 0.36 -2.66 8.43
C LEU A 125 0.03 -4.05 7.88
N SER A 126 1.04 -4.79 7.42
CA SER A 126 0.84 -6.15 6.94
C SER A 126 0.29 -7.08 8.03
N GLU A 127 0.81 -6.99 9.25
CA GLU A 127 0.32 -7.75 10.40
C GLU A 127 -1.09 -7.32 10.81
N HIS A 128 -1.37 -6.02 10.78
CA HIS A 128 -2.70 -5.48 11.04
C HIS A 128 -3.73 -6.02 10.04
N ILE A 129 -3.40 -6.05 8.75
CA ILE A 129 -4.24 -6.65 7.71
C ILE A 129 -4.46 -8.14 7.99
N LYS A 130 -3.41 -8.90 8.32
CA LYS A 130 -3.55 -10.33 8.66
C LYS A 130 -4.53 -10.56 9.80
N LYS A 131 -4.42 -9.76 10.87
CA LYS A 131 -5.32 -9.83 12.04
C LYS A 131 -6.77 -9.49 11.67
N GLY A 132 -6.99 -8.61 10.71
CA GLY A 132 -8.32 -8.31 10.17
C GLY A 132 -8.96 -9.44 9.37
N PHE A 133 -8.18 -10.46 8.95
CA PHE A 133 -8.66 -11.64 8.20
C PHE A 133 -8.31 -12.96 8.91
N PRO A 134 -8.78 -13.20 10.14
CA PRO A 134 -8.33 -14.33 10.95
C PRO A 134 -8.61 -15.69 10.30
N LYS A 135 -9.75 -15.85 9.61
CA LYS A 135 -10.11 -17.11 8.92
C LYS A 135 -9.15 -17.50 7.79
N ILE A 136 -8.38 -16.55 7.24
CA ILE A 136 -7.44 -16.78 6.14
C ILE A 136 -6.03 -17.07 6.66
N PHE A 137 -5.68 -16.48 7.81
CA PHE A 137 -4.33 -16.53 8.36
C PHE A 137 -4.16 -17.42 9.60
N HIS A 138 -5.25 -17.83 10.29
CA HIS A 138 -5.24 -18.69 11.48
C HIS A 138 -5.81 -20.10 11.22
N GLN A 139 -5.80 -20.59 9.97
CA GLN A 139 -6.28 -21.95 9.66
C GLN A 139 -5.23 -23.07 9.85
N ASN A 140 -4.07 -22.79 10.46
CA ASN A 140 -3.01 -23.80 10.70
C ASN A 140 -2.29 -23.55 12.04
N ASP A 141 -3.02 -23.59 13.15
CA ASP A 141 -2.44 -23.93 14.46
C ASP A 141 -3.00 -25.30 14.90
#